data_AF-A0A956A6J6-F1
#
_entry.id   AF-A0A956A6J6-F1
#
_cell.length_a   1.000
_cell.length_b   1.000
_cell.length_c   1.000
_cell.angle_alpha   90.00
_cell.angle_beta   90.00
_cell.angle_gamma   90.00
#
_symmetry.space_group_name_H-M   'P 1'
#
loop_
_entity.id
_entity.type
_entity.pdbx_description
1 polymer ?
#
loop_
_entity_poly.entity_id
_entity_poly.type
_entity_poly.pdbx_seq_one_letter_code
_entity_poly.pdbx_strand_id
1 'polypeptide(L)'
;RANVGIRRRLWPLLGNSRAEVELIHALVLSLPGSPCLYYSDEIGMGDNIFLGDRDGVRTPMQWSGDKNAGFSGANPQQLFLPLVIDPEYHFSAVNVEIQQANPTSLLWHTRRLLGLRSRHPALGRGALTFLEPDNRKVLAFLRETDDERILVVANLARSPQSVELGLGRFAGNRPVELSGPTTFPPIGDLPYHLSLGPYGLYWFRLDPADREPSWVLEHAATPPRVEVEAFDWGALSGRTATTWGKALHGFLERQRWFTSDVASVSVADLVSVDDDAYIAILAVSTADDGDQTWALPLAFATGDAAGEVRAQHLPVLAHVALADGGEGVVYDPTSRPRFVRALLALIAGDGTRTGRHGRLVAHTGGDDGLPCALDVDPWVRVTQADVPATRLAAHGAGEGEAGRGGCDIVIYRRLGTGGGPAADLGEAATAAGVGLVPPQLGVIGWVPADAPAAEPVAVVRAHVGGGASARAWAHDEALLFL
;
A
#
# COMPACT_ATOMS: atom_id res chain seq x y z
N ARG A 1 -39.79 -8.12 13.51
CA ARG A 1 -39.21 -7.81 14.84
C ARG A 1 -39.17 -9.11 15.62
N ALA A 2 -38.02 -9.51 16.14
CA ALA A 2 -37.84 -10.66 17.04
C ALA A 2 -37.02 -10.14 18.22
N ASN A 3 -37.39 -10.50 19.47
CA ASN A 3 -36.71 -10.14 20.73
C ASN A 3 -36.12 -8.71 20.77
N VAL A 4 -36.84 -7.72 21.32
CA VAL A 4 -36.42 -6.29 21.51
C VAL A 4 -35.23 -5.86 20.61
N GLY A 5 -35.43 -5.82 19.29
CA GLY A 5 -34.34 -5.58 18.35
C GLY A 5 -34.73 -5.57 16.87
N ILE A 6 -33.80 -5.08 16.04
CA ILE A 6 -33.89 -5.02 14.57
C ILE A 6 -32.87 -6.00 14.00
N ARG A 7 -33.35 -7.02 13.28
CA ARG A 7 -32.53 -8.06 12.62
C ARG A 7 -32.27 -7.73 11.15
N ARG A 8 -31.62 -6.60 10.89
CA ARG A 8 -31.28 -6.13 9.54
C ARG A 8 -29.76 -5.95 9.44
N ARG A 9 -29.21 -6.11 8.24
CA ARG A 9 -27.83 -5.68 7.95
C ARG A 9 -27.74 -4.17 7.77
N LEU A 10 -26.52 -3.64 7.80
CA LEU A 10 -26.26 -2.21 7.72
C LEU A 10 -26.88 -1.58 6.47
N TRP A 11 -26.62 -2.17 5.31
CA TRP A 11 -27.06 -1.63 4.02
C TRP A 11 -28.59 -1.58 3.87
N PRO A 12 -29.34 -2.67 4.13
CA PRO A 12 -30.79 -2.61 4.13
C PRO A 12 -31.38 -1.73 5.25
N LEU A 13 -30.66 -1.51 6.35
CA LEU A 13 -31.08 -0.61 7.44
C LEU A 13 -30.99 0.87 7.03
N LEU A 14 -30.02 1.22 6.18
CA LEU A 14 -29.80 2.57 5.64
C LEU A 14 -30.43 2.77 4.25
N GLY A 15 -31.33 1.87 3.84
CA GLY A 15 -32.02 1.97 2.55
C GLY A 15 -31.07 1.99 1.35
N ASN A 16 -30.00 1.19 1.40
CA ASN A 16 -28.99 1.07 0.34
C ASN A 16 -28.25 2.40 0.04
N SER A 17 -28.24 3.34 0.98
CA SER A 17 -27.57 4.64 0.82
C SER A 17 -26.06 4.52 1.03
N ARG A 18 -25.32 4.46 -0.07
CA ARG A 18 -23.85 4.43 -0.04
C ARG A 18 -23.25 5.60 0.77
N ALA A 19 -23.79 6.80 0.61
CA ALA A 19 -23.27 7.98 1.31
C ALA A 19 -23.43 7.86 2.84
N GLU A 20 -24.53 7.28 3.32
CA GLU A 20 -24.73 7.02 4.76
C GLU A 20 -23.80 5.91 5.26
N VAL A 21 -23.61 4.85 4.48
CA VAL A 21 -22.68 3.76 4.84
C VAL A 21 -21.25 4.28 4.95
N GLU A 22 -20.77 5.06 3.95
CA GLU A 22 -19.43 5.66 3.97
C GLU A 22 -19.26 6.58 5.19
N LEU A 23 -20.27 7.41 5.50
CA LEU A 23 -20.29 8.25 6.70
C LEU A 23 -20.20 7.43 8.00
N ILE A 24 -21.01 6.37 8.14
CA ILE A 24 -21.00 5.52 9.34
C ILE A 24 -19.67 4.79 9.48
N HIS A 25 -19.14 4.21 8.40
CA HIS A 25 -17.83 3.56 8.42
C HIS A 25 -16.77 4.53 8.90
N ALA A 26 -16.74 5.74 8.35
CA ALA A 26 -15.75 6.72 8.76
C ALA A 26 -15.95 7.21 10.21
N LEU A 27 -17.19 7.37 10.69
CA LEU A 27 -17.42 7.68 12.10
C LEU A 27 -16.94 6.55 13.03
N VAL A 28 -17.28 5.29 12.73
CA VAL A 28 -16.78 4.12 13.47
C VAL A 28 -15.25 4.05 13.46
N LEU A 29 -14.63 4.41 12.34
CA LEU A 29 -13.18 4.45 12.14
C LEU A 29 -12.51 5.73 12.67
N SER A 30 -13.25 6.67 13.28
CA SER A 30 -12.69 7.90 13.84
C SER A 30 -13.09 8.18 15.28
N LEU A 31 -14.04 7.44 15.83
CA LEU A 31 -14.36 7.41 17.25
C LEU A 31 -13.32 6.61 18.06
N PRO A 32 -13.19 6.87 19.37
CA PRO A 32 -12.21 6.18 20.22
C PRO A 32 -12.56 4.69 20.36
N GLY A 33 -11.54 3.84 20.22
CA GLY A 33 -11.67 2.39 20.39
C GLY A 33 -11.20 1.60 19.18
N SER A 34 -11.39 0.28 19.25
CA SER A 34 -11.05 -0.66 18.19
C SER A 34 -12.30 -0.98 17.38
N PRO A 35 -12.37 -0.57 16.10
CA PRO A 35 -13.55 -0.82 15.27
C PRO A 35 -13.65 -2.30 14.92
N CYS A 36 -14.88 -2.82 14.88
CA CYS A 36 -15.19 -4.15 14.38
C CYS A 36 -16.14 -3.99 13.19
N LEU A 37 -15.68 -4.38 12.00
CA LEU A 37 -16.53 -4.47 10.82
C LEU A 37 -17.14 -5.87 10.77
N TYR A 38 -18.45 -5.94 10.62
CA TYR A 38 -19.10 -7.22 10.40
C TYR A 38 -18.84 -7.68 8.96
N TYR A 39 -18.54 -8.97 8.78
CA TYR A 39 -18.17 -9.48 7.46
C TYR A 39 -19.21 -9.06 6.43
N SER A 40 -18.74 -8.67 5.25
CA SER A 40 -19.51 -8.26 4.08
C SER A 40 -20.22 -6.90 4.10
N ASP A 41 -20.20 -6.16 5.21
CA ASP A 41 -20.68 -4.78 5.20
C ASP A 41 -19.79 -3.91 4.28
N GLU A 42 -18.52 -4.29 4.10
CA GLU A 42 -17.55 -3.65 3.18
C GLU A 42 -17.90 -3.80 1.69
N ILE A 43 -18.73 -4.78 1.33
CA ILE A 43 -19.25 -4.97 -0.03
C ILE A 43 -20.75 -4.65 -0.14
N GLY A 44 -21.45 -4.48 0.97
CA GLY A 44 -22.87 -4.14 0.95
C GLY A 44 -23.82 -5.28 0.69
N MET A 45 -23.52 -6.42 1.26
CA MET A 45 -24.49 -7.51 1.26
C MET A 45 -25.77 -7.16 2.03
N GLY A 46 -26.89 -7.59 1.46
CA GLY A 46 -28.21 -7.48 2.07
C GLY A 46 -28.49 -8.57 3.11
N ASP A 47 -29.74 -8.63 3.54
CA ASP A 47 -30.25 -9.63 4.48
C ASP A 47 -31.37 -10.48 3.87
N ASN A 48 -31.66 -11.62 4.51
CA ASN A 48 -32.85 -12.42 4.24
C ASN A 48 -33.71 -12.52 5.49
N ILE A 49 -34.62 -11.56 5.67
CA ILE A 49 -35.46 -11.45 6.87
C ILE A 49 -36.46 -12.61 7.08
N PHE A 50 -36.63 -13.48 6.09
CA PHE A 50 -37.52 -14.64 6.17
C PHE A 50 -36.86 -15.85 6.85
N LEU A 51 -35.54 -15.80 7.07
CA LEU A 51 -34.84 -16.80 7.85
C LEU A 51 -35.15 -16.68 9.36
N GLY A 52 -35.04 -17.81 10.06
CA GLY A 52 -35.28 -17.92 11.50
C GLY A 52 -34.24 -17.16 12.33
N ASP A 53 -34.60 -16.81 13.57
CA ASP A 53 -33.74 -16.09 14.52
C ASP A 53 -32.99 -14.88 13.88
N ARG A 54 -31.66 -14.97 13.83
CA ARG A 54 -30.71 -13.97 13.30
C ARG A 54 -30.00 -14.48 12.04
N ASP A 55 -30.45 -15.59 11.46
CA ASP A 55 -29.79 -16.19 10.31
C ASP A 55 -29.94 -15.33 9.04
N GLY A 56 -30.93 -14.43 9.02
CA GLY A 56 -31.09 -13.44 7.96
C GLY A 56 -29.89 -12.53 7.73
N VAL A 57 -29.01 -12.35 8.73
CA VAL A 57 -27.78 -11.55 8.60
C VAL A 57 -26.52 -12.41 8.55
N ARG A 58 -26.66 -13.74 8.49
CA ARG A 58 -25.57 -14.74 8.53
C ARG A 58 -25.45 -15.55 7.25
N THR A 59 -26.06 -15.08 6.17
CA THR A 59 -26.00 -15.74 4.86
C THR A 59 -24.56 -15.86 4.35
N PRO A 60 -24.25 -16.83 3.49
CA PRO A 60 -22.91 -17.03 2.96
C PRO A 60 -22.34 -15.78 2.27
N MET A 61 -21.03 -15.56 2.40
CA MET A 61 -20.31 -14.44 1.77
C MET A 61 -20.43 -14.48 0.24
N GLN A 62 -20.57 -13.30 -0.38
CA GLN A 62 -20.72 -13.14 -1.83
C GLN A 62 -19.37 -12.82 -2.47
N TRP A 63 -18.64 -13.86 -2.88
CA TRP A 63 -17.29 -13.73 -3.43
C TRP A 63 -17.25 -13.41 -4.93
N SER A 64 -18.06 -14.07 -5.74
CA SER A 64 -18.12 -13.89 -7.20
C SER A 64 -19.55 -14.08 -7.73
N GLY A 65 -19.73 -13.90 -9.04
CA GLY A 65 -20.97 -14.22 -9.75
C GLY A 65 -21.22 -15.72 -9.97
N ASP A 66 -20.31 -16.60 -9.53
CA ASP A 66 -20.37 -18.03 -9.80
C ASP A 66 -21.40 -18.78 -8.95
N LYS A 67 -21.45 -20.10 -9.15
CA LYS A 67 -22.20 -21.04 -8.33
C LYS A 67 -22.01 -20.74 -6.84
N ASN A 68 -23.11 -20.65 -6.12
CA ASN A 68 -23.15 -20.33 -4.69
C ASN A 68 -22.42 -19.02 -4.33
N ALA A 69 -22.43 -18.03 -5.21
CA ALA A 69 -21.69 -16.77 -5.05
C ALA A 69 -20.18 -16.97 -4.83
N GLY A 70 -19.61 -18.06 -5.34
CA GLY A 70 -18.21 -18.44 -5.09
C GLY A 70 -17.93 -18.94 -3.66
N PHE A 71 -18.94 -19.11 -2.80
CA PHE A 71 -18.78 -19.58 -1.42
C PHE A 71 -18.48 -21.08 -1.32
N SER A 72 -19.06 -21.90 -2.19
CA SER A 72 -18.91 -23.36 -2.13
C SER A 72 -19.20 -24.04 -3.47
N GLY A 73 -18.50 -25.13 -3.78
CA GLY A 73 -18.81 -26.00 -4.92
C GLY A 73 -20.00 -26.96 -4.70
N ALA A 74 -20.52 -27.06 -3.47
CA ALA A 74 -21.56 -28.01 -3.08
C ALA A 74 -22.88 -27.84 -3.87
N ASN A 75 -23.78 -28.83 -3.78
CA ASN A 75 -25.15 -28.64 -4.24
C ASN A 75 -25.77 -27.44 -3.49
N PRO A 76 -26.37 -26.44 -4.17
CA PRO A 76 -26.97 -25.28 -3.49
C PRO A 76 -27.95 -25.63 -2.37
N GLN A 77 -28.65 -26.77 -2.47
CA GLN A 77 -29.58 -27.26 -1.44
C GLN A 77 -28.88 -27.80 -0.18
N GLN A 78 -27.56 -28.01 -0.23
CA GLN A 78 -26.74 -28.47 0.90
C GLN A 78 -26.00 -27.33 1.61
N LEU A 79 -26.18 -26.08 1.18
CA LEU A 79 -25.63 -24.93 1.89
C LEU A 79 -26.25 -24.83 3.28
N PHE A 80 -25.42 -24.49 4.28
CA PHE A 80 -25.88 -24.29 5.65
C PHE A 80 -26.98 -23.23 5.76
N LEU A 81 -26.87 -22.14 5.00
CA LEU A 81 -27.90 -21.12 4.81
C LEU A 81 -27.99 -20.74 3.33
N PRO A 82 -29.17 -20.34 2.83
CA PRO A 82 -29.32 -19.90 1.45
C PRO A 82 -28.61 -18.56 1.21
N LEU A 83 -28.30 -18.28 -0.05
CA LEU A 83 -27.77 -16.99 -0.49
C LEU A 83 -28.83 -15.90 -0.43
N VAL A 84 -28.39 -14.64 -0.46
CA VAL A 84 -29.28 -13.51 -0.73
C VAL A 84 -29.53 -13.45 -2.24
N ILE A 85 -30.80 -13.58 -2.60
CA ILE A 85 -31.28 -13.55 -4.01
C ILE A 85 -32.23 -12.38 -4.28
N ASP A 86 -32.37 -11.47 -3.31
CA ASP A 86 -33.09 -10.22 -3.52
C ASP A 86 -32.42 -9.41 -4.65
N PRO A 87 -33.16 -8.87 -5.63
CA PRO A 87 -32.57 -8.17 -6.78
C PRO A 87 -31.64 -7.02 -6.42
N GLU A 88 -31.88 -6.32 -5.30
CA GLU A 88 -31.07 -5.18 -4.87
C GLU A 88 -29.71 -5.62 -4.32
N TYR A 89 -29.65 -6.81 -3.71
CA TYR A 89 -28.45 -7.35 -3.03
C TYR A 89 -27.92 -8.64 -3.65
N HIS A 90 -28.40 -8.99 -4.85
CA HIS A 90 -28.09 -10.25 -5.51
C HIS A 90 -26.58 -10.39 -5.73
N PHE A 91 -26.04 -11.58 -5.47
CA PHE A 91 -24.61 -11.83 -5.54
C PHE A 91 -23.99 -11.62 -6.93
N SER A 92 -24.78 -11.63 -8.00
CA SER A 92 -24.30 -11.27 -9.34
C SER A 92 -23.95 -9.79 -9.50
N ALA A 93 -24.47 -8.91 -8.64
CA ALA A 93 -24.19 -7.47 -8.65
C ALA A 93 -23.36 -7.05 -7.43
N VAL A 94 -23.62 -7.67 -6.27
CA VAL A 94 -22.92 -7.40 -5.02
C VAL A 94 -21.98 -8.57 -4.73
N ASN A 95 -20.73 -8.49 -5.17
CA ASN A 95 -19.71 -9.47 -4.79
C ASN A 95 -18.31 -8.85 -4.74
N VAL A 96 -17.39 -9.56 -4.08
CA VAL A 96 -16.01 -9.13 -3.90
C VAL A 96 -15.30 -8.94 -5.25
N GLU A 97 -15.43 -9.87 -6.18
CA GLU A 97 -14.77 -9.83 -7.48
C GLU A 97 -15.09 -8.56 -8.29
N ILE A 98 -16.38 -8.24 -8.46
CA ILE A 98 -16.83 -7.02 -9.14
C ILE A 98 -16.30 -5.77 -8.42
N GLN A 99 -16.34 -5.76 -7.09
CA GLN A 99 -15.85 -4.61 -6.33
C GLN A 99 -14.33 -4.48 -6.32
N GLN A 100 -13.58 -5.58 -6.43
CA GLN A 100 -12.13 -5.55 -6.60
C GLN A 100 -11.74 -4.96 -7.95
N ALA A 101 -12.48 -5.27 -9.02
CA ALA A 101 -12.24 -4.75 -10.36
C ALA A 101 -12.60 -3.26 -10.51
N ASN A 102 -13.44 -2.70 -9.62
CA ASN A 102 -13.84 -1.30 -9.65
C ASN A 102 -13.15 -0.47 -8.55
N PRO A 103 -12.14 0.37 -8.84
CA PRO A 103 -11.42 1.19 -7.86
C PRO A 103 -12.29 2.18 -7.06
N THR A 104 -13.49 2.48 -7.55
CA THR A 104 -14.47 3.36 -6.89
C THR A 104 -15.49 2.59 -6.04
N SER A 105 -15.34 1.28 -5.87
CA SER A 105 -16.26 0.45 -5.06
C SER A 105 -16.23 0.78 -3.57
N LEU A 106 -17.24 0.29 -2.81
CA LEU A 106 -17.23 0.41 -1.35
C LEU A 106 -16.06 -0.37 -0.75
N LEU A 107 -15.73 -1.54 -1.30
CA LEU A 107 -14.58 -2.32 -0.83
C LEU A 107 -13.29 -1.51 -0.88
N TRP A 108 -13.00 -0.86 -2.01
CA TRP A 108 -11.82 0.00 -2.14
C TRP A 108 -11.90 1.25 -1.26
N HIS A 109 -13.09 1.84 -1.11
CA HIS A 109 -13.29 2.96 -0.19
C HIS A 109 -12.98 2.56 1.26
N THR A 110 -13.52 1.43 1.73
CA THR A 110 -13.30 0.90 3.08
C THR A 110 -11.82 0.55 3.30
N ARG A 111 -11.15 -0.07 2.32
CA ARG A 111 -9.70 -0.34 2.36
C ARG A 111 -8.90 0.96 2.49
N ARG A 112 -9.23 1.99 1.72
CA ARG A 112 -8.58 3.31 1.81
C ARG A 112 -8.77 3.94 3.20
N LEU A 113 -9.98 3.91 3.75
CA LEU A 113 -10.25 4.43 5.10
C LEU A 113 -9.48 3.68 6.18
N LEU A 114 -9.41 2.35 6.10
CA LEU A 114 -8.62 1.54 7.03
C LEU A 114 -7.12 1.85 6.93
N GLY A 115 -6.59 2.00 5.71
CA GLY A 115 -5.20 2.38 5.48
C GLY A 115 -4.87 3.82 5.89
N LEU A 116 -5.83 4.74 5.83
CA LEU A 116 -5.71 6.07 6.43
C LEU A 116 -5.67 5.95 7.95
N ARG A 117 -6.65 5.27 8.55
CA ARG A 117 -6.71 5.07 10.00
C ARG A 117 -5.43 4.45 10.57
N SER A 118 -4.83 3.47 9.89
CA SER A 118 -3.60 2.82 10.36
C SER A 118 -2.38 3.74 10.36
N ARG A 119 -2.37 4.77 9.50
CA ARG A 119 -1.28 5.76 9.41
C ARG A 119 -1.42 6.92 10.41
N HIS A 120 -2.57 7.05 11.06
CA HIS A 120 -2.88 8.14 11.97
C HIS A 120 -3.24 7.60 13.37
N PRO A 121 -2.26 7.34 14.24
CA PRO A 121 -2.47 6.78 15.58
C PRO A 121 -3.48 7.56 16.42
N ALA A 122 -3.65 8.87 16.18
CA ALA A 122 -4.64 9.68 16.90
C ALA A 122 -6.07 9.17 16.70
N LEU A 123 -6.42 8.62 15.53
CA LEU A 123 -7.74 8.01 15.29
C LEU A 123 -7.97 6.74 16.12
N GLY A 124 -6.90 6.02 16.49
CA GLY A 124 -6.98 4.84 17.35
C GLY A 124 -6.96 5.18 18.83
N ARG A 125 -5.89 5.85 19.26
CA ARG A 125 -5.52 6.02 20.67
C ARG A 125 -5.67 7.44 21.18
N GLY A 126 -5.89 8.41 20.30
CA GLY A 126 -5.94 9.83 20.68
C GLY A 126 -7.15 10.14 21.57
N ALA A 127 -6.97 11.07 22.50
CA ALA A 127 -8.02 11.64 23.32
C ALA A 127 -9.11 12.27 22.43
N LEU A 128 -10.37 12.13 22.82
CA LEU A 128 -11.51 12.68 22.10
C LEU A 128 -11.98 13.98 22.75
N THR A 129 -12.04 15.06 21.98
CA THR A 129 -12.66 16.33 22.40
C THR A 129 -13.75 16.71 21.40
N PHE A 130 -15.02 16.74 21.82
CA PHE A 130 -16.08 17.24 20.96
C PHE A 130 -15.98 18.75 20.76
N LEU A 131 -16.26 19.19 19.54
CA LEU A 131 -16.55 20.59 19.23
C LEU A 131 -18.07 20.74 19.24
N GLU A 132 -18.56 21.85 19.79
CA GLU A 132 -19.99 22.14 19.91
C GLU A 132 -20.39 23.26 18.93
N PRO A 133 -20.47 23.00 17.61
CA PRO A 133 -20.96 24.00 16.68
C PRO A 133 -22.46 24.25 16.87
N ASP A 134 -22.90 25.47 16.55
CA ASP A 134 -24.33 25.83 16.61
C ASP A 134 -25.19 24.95 15.68
N ASN A 135 -24.63 24.53 14.54
CA ASN A 135 -25.31 23.64 13.61
C ASN A 135 -25.29 22.19 14.13
N ARG A 136 -26.35 21.80 14.83
CA ARG A 136 -26.57 20.45 15.39
C ARG A 136 -26.61 19.31 14.36
N LYS A 137 -26.67 19.61 13.06
CA LYS A 137 -26.59 18.60 11.99
C LYS A 137 -25.14 18.23 11.66
N VAL A 138 -24.17 19.01 12.13
CA VAL A 138 -22.75 18.74 11.94
C VAL A 138 -22.16 18.25 13.25
N LEU A 139 -21.58 17.06 13.21
CA LEU A 139 -20.78 16.51 14.29
C LEU A 139 -19.32 16.87 14.04
N ALA A 140 -18.67 17.52 14.99
CA ALA A 140 -17.26 17.84 14.90
C ALA A 140 -16.53 17.45 16.19
N PHE A 141 -15.35 16.87 16.07
CA PHE A 141 -14.52 16.50 17.22
C PHE A 141 -13.05 16.39 16.84
N LEU A 142 -12.19 16.42 17.86
CA LEU A 142 -10.75 16.29 17.74
C LEU A 142 -10.31 14.96 18.32
N ARG A 143 -9.31 14.36 17.67
CA ARG A 143 -8.56 13.21 18.14
C ARG A 143 -7.10 13.62 18.31
N GLU A 144 -6.58 13.50 19.53
CA GLU A 144 -5.29 14.10 19.89
C GLU A 144 -4.37 13.11 20.60
N THR A 145 -3.15 12.98 20.10
CA THR A 145 -2.00 12.43 20.84
C THR A 145 -0.99 13.56 21.07
N ASP A 146 0.15 13.25 21.68
CA ASP A 146 1.21 14.23 21.87
C ASP A 146 1.75 14.76 20.52
N ASP A 147 1.84 13.88 19.52
CA ASP A 147 2.46 14.18 18.21
C ASP A 147 1.46 14.53 17.09
N GLU A 148 0.18 14.16 17.23
CA GLU A 148 -0.79 14.23 16.14
C GLU A 148 -2.16 14.74 16.59
N ARG A 149 -2.75 15.59 15.76
CA ARG A 149 -4.07 16.19 15.98
C ARG A 149 -4.92 16.06 14.73
N ILE A 150 -6.00 15.29 14.83
CA ILE A 150 -6.95 15.08 13.74
C ILE A 150 -8.29 15.73 14.09
N LEU A 151 -8.74 16.68 13.27
CA LEU A 151 -10.07 17.26 13.30
C LEU A 151 -10.99 16.46 12.38
N VAL A 152 -12.07 15.93 12.95
CA VAL A 152 -13.12 15.21 12.23
C VAL A 152 -14.36 16.10 12.16
N VAL A 153 -14.90 16.29 10.95
CA VAL A 153 -16.12 17.09 10.71
C VAL A 153 -17.05 16.30 9.81
N ALA A 154 -18.25 16.00 10.30
CA ALA A 154 -19.21 15.10 9.68
C ALA A 154 -20.59 15.76 9.56
N ASN A 155 -21.12 15.87 8.35
CA ASN A 155 -22.49 16.26 8.12
C ASN A 155 -23.42 15.05 8.28
N LEU A 156 -24.32 15.07 9.26
CA LEU A 156 -25.28 13.99 9.50
C LEU A 156 -26.57 14.15 8.67
N ALA A 157 -26.71 15.24 7.91
CA ALA A 157 -27.89 15.53 7.12
C ALA A 157 -27.73 15.15 5.64
N ARG A 158 -28.85 14.76 5.02
CA ARG A 158 -28.99 14.53 3.57
C ARG A 158 -28.91 15.78 2.69
N SER A 159 -28.70 16.95 3.29
CA SER A 159 -28.62 18.25 2.60
C SER A 159 -27.29 18.91 2.90
N PRO A 160 -26.74 19.75 1.99
CA PRO A 160 -25.52 20.50 2.26
C PRO A 160 -25.66 21.33 3.54
N GLN A 161 -24.61 21.41 4.36
CA GLN A 161 -24.59 22.18 5.59
C GLN A 161 -23.37 23.12 5.62
N SER A 162 -23.54 24.28 6.25
CA SER A 162 -22.44 25.18 6.64
C SER A 162 -22.27 25.10 8.16
N VAL A 163 -21.02 25.22 8.61
CA VAL A 163 -20.64 25.18 10.02
C VAL A 163 -19.50 26.17 10.28
N GLU A 164 -19.53 26.80 11.45
CA GLU A 164 -18.41 27.56 12.00
C GLU A 164 -17.84 26.79 13.20
N LEU A 165 -16.52 26.61 13.22
CA LEU A 165 -15.82 25.86 14.26
C LEU A 165 -14.91 26.78 15.08
N GLY A 166 -15.06 26.75 16.40
CA GLY A 166 -14.16 27.45 17.33
C GLY A 166 -12.81 26.75 17.43
N LEU A 167 -11.87 27.09 16.55
CA LEU A 167 -10.54 26.46 16.48
C LEU A 167 -9.41 27.38 17.00
N GLY A 168 -9.73 28.46 17.71
CA GLY A 168 -8.74 29.48 18.11
C GLY A 168 -7.52 28.93 18.90
N ARG A 169 -7.66 27.81 19.61
CA ARG A 169 -6.54 27.11 20.27
C ARG A 169 -5.46 26.59 19.31
N PHE A 170 -5.76 26.57 18.01
CA PHE A 170 -4.89 26.13 16.93
C PHE A 170 -4.62 27.25 15.92
N ALA A 171 -4.77 28.51 16.33
CA ALA A 171 -4.41 29.64 15.48
C ALA A 171 -2.97 29.48 14.95
N GLY A 172 -2.79 29.70 13.66
CA GLY A 172 -1.54 29.42 12.94
C GLY A 172 -1.44 28.02 12.35
N ASN A 173 -2.24 27.03 12.78
CA ASN A 173 -2.20 25.70 12.15
C ASN A 173 -2.92 25.69 10.79
N ARG A 174 -2.51 24.78 9.90
CA ARG A 174 -3.12 24.51 8.60
C ARG A 174 -3.81 23.15 8.62
N PRO A 175 -5.14 23.09 8.37
CA PRO A 175 -5.82 21.82 8.19
C PRO A 175 -5.41 21.18 6.84
N VAL A 176 -5.00 19.92 6.87
CA VAL A 176 -4.66 19.12 5.69
C VAL A 176 -5.60 17.93 5.60
N GLU A 177 -6.38 17.84 4.53
CA GLU A 177 -7.36 16.75 4.33
C GLU A 177 -6.62 15.43 4.05
N LEU A 178 -6.95 14.36 4.79
CA LEU A 178 -6.15 13.14 4.79
C LEU A 178 -6.29 12.26 3.53
N SER A 179 -7.40 12.36 2.80
CA SER A 179 -7.70 11.49 1.65
C SER A 179 -6.98 11.94 0.37
N GLY A 180 -6.84 13.25 0.15
CA GLY A 180 -6.28 13.87 -1.06
C GLY A 180 -5.21 14.94 -0.77
N PRO A 181 -4.36 14.74 0.25
CA PRO A 181 -3.54 15.73 0.99
C PRO A 181 -3.75 17.21 0.65
N THR A 182 -5.00 17.70 0.64
CA THR A 182 -5.27 19.07 0.22
C THR A 182 -5.22 19.98 1.43
N THR A 183 -4.37 21.02 1.39
CA THR A 183 -4.27 22.00 2.47
C THR A 183 -5.37 23.05 2.34
N PHE A 184 -6.04 23.30 3.45
CA PHE A 184 -7.06 24.33 3.60
C PHE A 184 -6.45 25.62 4.16
N PRO A 185 -7.17 26.76 4.10
CA PRO A 185 -6.70 28.02 4.67
C PRO A 185 -6.27 27.86 6.14
N PRO A 186 -5.23 28.58 6.59
CA PRO A 186 -4.78 28.51 7.98
C PRO A 186 -5.87 28.95 8.95
N ILE A 187 -5.86 28.36 10.14
CA ILE A 187 -6.74 28.73 11.24
C ILE A 187 -6.27 30.09 11.78
N GLY A 188 -7.18 31.06 11.80
CA GLY A 188 -6.95 32.37 12.39
C GLY A 188 -7.72 32.54 13.71
N ASP A 189 -7.93 33.79 14.10
CA ASP A 189 -8.66 34.15 15.34
C ASP A 189 -10.18 34.10 15.18
N LEU A 190 -10.68 34.08 13.94
CA LEU A 190 -12.10 33.99 13.63
C LEU A 190 -12.58 32.52 13.60
N PRO A 191 -13.89 32.26 13.83
CA PRO A 191 -14.46 30.94 13.64
C PRO A 191 -14.15 30.38 12.26
N TYR A 192 -13.75 29.12 12.23
CA TYR A 192 -13.32 28.45 11.01
C TYR A 192 -14.53 27.92 10.24
N HIS A 193 -14.85 28.55 9.11
CA HIS A 193 -16.03 28.20 8.31
C HIS A 193 -15.76 27.04 7.35
N LEU A 194 -16.65 26.04 7.36
CA LEU A 194 -16.65 24.91 6.44
C LEU A 194 -18.03 24.71 5.81
N SER A 195 -18.04 24.24 4.56
CA SER A 195 -19.24 23.78 3.85
C SER A 195 -19.08 22.30 3.52
N LEU A 196 -20.09 21.50 3.87
CA LEU A 196 -20.11 20.05 3.63
C LEU A 196 -21.29 19.68 2.74
N GLY A 197 -21.05 18.83 1.74
CA GLY A 197 -22.13 18.21 0.97
C GLY A 197 -23.00 17.26 1.83
N PRO A 198 -24.11 16.73 1.29
CA PRO A 198 -24.92 15.71 1.94
C PRO A 198 -24.07 14.54 2.45
N TYR A 199 -24.20 14.19 3.73
CA TYR A 199 -23.41 13.13 4.37
C TYR A 199 -21.87 13.29 4.24
N GLY A 200 -21.41 14.50 3.91
CA GLY A 200 -20.00 14.79 3.70
C GLY A 200 -19.20 14.69 4.99
N LEU A 201 -17.94 14.30 4.84
CA LEU A 201 -17.00 14.12 5.93
C LEU A 201 -15.64 14.68 5.55
N TYR A 202 -14.98 15.29 6.52
CA TYR A 202 -13.56 15.60 6.45
C TYR A 202 -12.81 15.02 7.65
N TRP A 203 -11.63 14.45 7.39
CA TRP A 203 -10.59 14.24 8.37
C TRP A 203 -9.43 15.17 8.02
N PHE A 204 -9.14 16.13 8.90
CA PHE A 204 -8.04 17.06 8.74
C PHE A 204 -6.96 16.78 9.77
N ARG A 205 -5.71 16.66 9.34
CA ARG A 205 -4.56 16.82 10.24
C ARG A 205 -4.27 18.31 10.43
N LEU A 206 -4.03 18.74 11.66
CA LEU A 206 -3.74 20.14 11.96
C LEU A 206 -2.24 20.38 12.08
N ASP A 207 -1.62 20.85 11.00
CA ASP A 207 -0.18 21.09 10.94
C ASP A 207 0.21 22.48 11.44
N PRO A 208 1.32 22.64 12.17
CA PRO A 208 1.91 23.96 12.42
C PRO A 208 2.24 24.70 11.10
N ALA A 209 2.01 26.03 11.03
CA ALA A 209 2.24 26.81 9.80
C ALA A 209 3.69 26.84 9.31
N ASP A 210 4.65 26.59 10.19
CA ASP A 210 6.09 26.53 9.94
C ASP A 210 6.55 25.17 9.41
N ARG A 211 5.70 24.14 9.47
CA ARG A 211 5.93 22.86 8.80
C ARG A 211 5.46 22.98 7.35
N GLU A 212 6.40 23.06 6.40
CA GLU A 212 6.05 22.95 4.98
C GLU A 212 5.30 21.63 4.76
N PRO A 213 4.16 21.62 4.05
CA PRO A 213 3.43 20.38 3.79
C PRO A 213 4.31 19.41 3.01
N SER A 214 4.37 18.15 3.42
CA SER A 214 5.19 17.12 2.76
C SER A 214 4.87 16.94 1.26
N TRP A 215 3.66 17.31 0.81
CA TRP A 215 3.28 17.27 -0.60
C TRP A 215 3.72 18.50 -1.41
N VAL A 216 4.08 19.62 -0.76
CA VAL A 216 4.78 20.74 -1.43
C VAL A 216 6.17 20.29 -1.86
N LEU A 217 6.78 19.34 -1.14
CA LEU A 217 8.01 18.65 -1.57
C LEU A 217 7.78 17.59 -2.66
N GLU A 218 6.57 16.97 -2.73
CA GLU A 218 6.24 15.95 -3.76
C GLU A 218 6.20 16.53 -5.20
N HIS A 219 5.91 17.82 -5.38
CA HIS A 219 5.80 18.44 -6.72
C HIS A 219 6.78 19.59 -7.00
N ALA A 220 7.50 20.12 -6.02
CA ALA A 220 8.39 21.27 -6.23
C ALA A 220 9.90 20.94 -6.31
N ALA A 221 10.33 19.76 -5.85
CA ALA A 221 11.73 19.37 -5.96
C ALA A 221 12.00 18.69 -7.31
N THR A 222 12.24 19.50 -8.34
CA THR A 222 12.84 19.04 -9.60
C THR A 222 14.07 18.17 -9.26
N PRO A 223 14.17 16.93 -9.77
CA PRO A 223 15.34 16.11 -9.51
C PRO A 223 16.60 16.90 -9.87
N PRO A 224 17.66 16.85 -9.03
CA PRO A 224 18.85 17.65 -9.25
C PRO A 224 19.46 17.34 -10.61
N ARG A 225 20.01 18.38 -11.27
CA ARG A 225 20.83 18.23 -12.46
C ARG A 225 22.27 18.04 -12.05
N VAL A 226 22.90 16.95 -12.48
CA VAL A 226 24.30 16.61 -12.22
C VAL A 226 25.05 16.63 -13.54
N GLU A 227 26.12 17.41 -13.61
CA GLU A 227 27.00 17.48 -14.78
C GLU A 227 28.18 16.52 -14.61
N VAL A 228 28.41 15.68 -15.61
CA VAL A 228 29.51 14.70 -15.62
C VAL A 228 30.12 14.62 -17.01
N GLU A 229 31.42 14.30 -17.10
CA GLU A 229 32.08 14.04 -18.39
C GLU A 229 31.48 12.81 -19.09
N ALA A 230 31.33 11.73 -18.32
CA ALA A 230 30.60 10.52 -18.67
C ALA A 230 29.96 9.94 -17.40
N PHE A 231 28.80 9.30 -17.53
CA PHE A 231 28.16 8.64 -16.38
C PHE A 231 28.83 7.30 -16.10
N ASP A 232 29.32 7.12 -14.87
CA ASP A 232 29.84 5.88 -14.33
C ASP A 232 29.15 5.61 -12.98
N TRP A 233 28.72 4.38 -12.75
CA TRP A 233 28.15 3.93 -11.49
C TRP A 233 29.13 4.08 -10.32
N GLY A 234 30.44 4.06 -10.61
CA GLY A 234 31.47 4.46 -9.65
C GLY A 234 31.31 5.89 -9.11
N ALA A 235 30.65 6.80 -9.82
CA ALA A 235 30.44 8.18 -9.37
C ALA A 235 29.52 8.27 -8.14
N LEU A 236 28.64 7.28 -7.94
CA LEU A 236 27.80 7.17 -6.74
C LEU A 236 28.61 6.80 -5.50
N SER A 237 29.82 6.24 -5.68
CA SER A 237 30.72 5.81 -4.60
C SER A 237 32.15 6.34 -4.81
N GLY A 238 32.51 7.44 -4.15
CA GLY A 238 33.87 8.02 -4.24
C GLY A 238 33.93 9.55 -4.18
N ARG A 239 34.75 10.16 -5.03
CA ARG A 239 35.05 11.62 -5.02
C ARG A 239 33.83 12.52 -5.23
N THR A 240 32.78 12.03 -5.90
CA THR A 240 31.51 12.73 -6.15
C THR A 240 30.39 12.30 -5.20
N ALA A 241 30.69 11.50 -4.17
CA ALA A 241 29.71 10.94 -3.24
C ALA A 241 28.89 12.02 -2.52
N THR A 242 29.45 13.21 -2.27
CA THR A 242 28.72 14.30 -1.62
C THR A 242 27.58 14.84 -2.49
N THR A 243 27.79 14.94 -3.81
CA THR A 243 26.76 15.42 -4.75
C THR A 243 25.66 14.37 -4.89
N TRP A 244 26.03 13.10 -5.06
CA TRP A 244 25.07 12.00 -5.16
C TRP A 244 24.37 11.69 -3.84
N GLY A 245 25.04 11.88 -2.70
CA GLY A 245 24.45 11.77 -1.38
C GLY A 245 23.32 12.78 -1.16
N LYS A 246 23.48 14.03 -1.64
CA LYS A 246 22.39 15.02 -1.64
C LYS A 246 21.24 14.61 -2.56
N ALA A 247 21.54 14.07 -3.74
CA ALA A 247 20.51 13.59 -4.66
C ALA A 247 19.72 12.41 -4.05
N LEU A 248 20.41 11.47 -3.41
CA LEU A 248 19.82 10.32 -2.71
C LEU A 248 18.99 10.77 -1.51
N HIS A 249 19.51 11.72 -0.71
CA HIS A 249 18.80 12.30 0.43
C HIS A 249 17.46 12.88 -0.01
N GLY A 250 17.48 13.82 -0.97
CA GLY A 250 16.25 14.40 -1.49
C GLY A 250 15.36 13.39 -2.21
N PHE A 251 15.93 12.36 -2.85
CA PHE A 251 15.14 11.31 -3.47
C PHE A 251 14.35 10.52 -2.44
N LEU A 252 14.98 10.06 -1.36
CA LEU A 252 14.34 9.31 -0.28
C LEU A 252 13.22 10.13 0.37
N GLU A 253 13.45 11.41 0.67
CA GLU A 253 12.42 12.29 1.26
C GLU A 253 11.17 12.46 0.36
N ARG A 254 11.31 12.27 -0.96
CA ARG A 254 10.17 12.32 -1.90
C ARG A 254 9.41 11.00 -2.01
N GLN A 255 9.91 9.91 -1.44
CA GLN A 255 9.30 8.60 -1.63
C GLN A 255 8.22 8.32 -0.59
N ARG A 256 7.03 7.94 -1.06
CA ARG A 256 5.90 7.57 -0.19
C ARG A 256 6.16 6.38 0.73
N TRP A 257 7.10 5.52 0.35
CA TRP A 257 7.51 4.33 1.10
C TRP A 257 8.61 4.62 2.13
N PHE A 258 9.26 5.80 2.07
CA PHE A 258 10.26 6.20 3.04
C PHE A 258 9.66 7.22 4.00
N THR A 259 9.59 6.89 5.28
CA THR A 259 8.82 7.69 6.28
C THR A 259 9.69 8.29 7.38
N SER A 260 10.98 7.96 7.41
CA SER A 260 11.91 8.40 8.45
C SER A 260 12.60 9.71 8.06
N ASP A 261 13.02 10.51 9.04
CA ASP A 261 13.83 11.71 8.78
C ASP A 261 15.29 11.32 8.54
N VAL A 262 15.78 11.55 7.31
CA VAL A 262 17.14 11.17 6.89
C VAL A 262 18.16 12.18 7.44
N ALA A 263 19.01 11.74 8.36
CA ALA A 263 20.14 12.53 8.84
C ALA A 263 21.34 12.47 7.87
N SER A 264 21.61 11.28 7.32
CA SER A 264 22.62 11.10 6.27
C SER A 264 22.34 9.84 5.44
N VAL A 265 22.79 9.83 4.18
CA VAL A 265 22.73 8.67 3.30
C VAL A 265 24.02 8.53 2.50
N SER A 266 24.48 7.30 2.35
CA SER A 266 25.64 6.96 1.51
C SER A 266 25.44 5.61 0.83
N VAL A 267 26.12 5.39 -0.29
CA VAL A 267 26.11 4.09 -0.99
C VAL A 267 27.21 3.22 -0.40
N ALA A 268 26.81 2.19 0.34
CA ALA A 268 27.71 1.20 0.93
C ALA A 268 28.17 0.17 -0.11
N ASP A 269 27.29 -0.25 -1.01
CA ASP A 269 27.64 -1.17 -2.10
C ASP A 269 26.79 -0.95 -3.34
N LEU A 270 27.29 -1.42 -4.49
CA LEU A 270 26.61 -1.35 -5.78
C LEU A 270 26.79 -2.70 -6.47
N VAL A 271 25.67 -3.40 -6.68
CA VAL A 271 25.68 -4.72 -7.30
C VAL A 271 24.90 -4.67 -8.62
N SER A 272 25.56 -5.00 -9.74
CA SER A 272 24.91 -5.05 -11.05
C SER A 272 23.92 -6.21 -11.12
N VAL A 273 22.74 -5.94 -11.64
CA VAL A 273 21.71 -6.94 -11.98
C VAL A 273 21.69 -7.18 -13.48
N ASP A 274 21.77 -6.10 -14.26
CA ASP A 274 21.89 -6.07 -15.73
C ASP A 274 22.92 -4.98 -16.13
N ASP A 275 23.15 -4.80 -17.43
CA ASP A 275 24.09 -3.80 -17.99
C ASP A 275 23.78 -2.37 -17.54
N ASP A 276 22.50 -2.02 -17.44
CA ASP A 276 22.00 -0.67 -17.15
C ASP A 276 21.34 -0.53 -15.77
N ALA A 277 21.26 -1.62 -14.99
CA ALA A 277 20.54 -1.66 -13.73
C ALA A 277 21.32 -2.31 -12.59
N TYR A 278 21.24 -1.67 -11.42
CA TYR A 278 21.97 -2.00 -10.21
C TYR A 278 21.02 -2.03 -9.01
N ILE A 279 21.40 -2.78 -7.98
CA ILE A 279 20.86 -2.61 -6.63
C ILE A 279 21.93 -1.90 -5.82
N ALA A 280 21.64 -0.65 -5.42
CA ALA A 280 22.47 0.13 -4.53
C ALA A 280 22.11 -0.21 -3.08
N ILE A 281 23.10 -0.65 -2.31
CA ILE A 281 22.98 -0.85 -0.87
C ILE A 281 23.34 0.46 -0.20
N LEU A 282 22.38 1.07 0.47
CA LEU A 282 22.49 2.37 1.11
C LEU A 282 22.66 2.18 2.62
N ALA A 283 23.61 2.90 3.19
CA ALA A 283 23.67 3.13 4.63
C ALA A 283 22.95 4.46 4.92
N VAL A 284 21.82 4.38 5.61
CA VAL A 284 20.95 5.51 5.94
C VAL A 284 20.94 5.68 7.45
N SER A 285 21.41 6.83 7.93
CA SER A 285 21.27 7.21 9.33
C SER A 285 20.03 8.07 9.48
N THR A 286 19.16 7.69 10.41
CA THR A 286 17.90 8.39 10.71
C THR A 286 17.93 8.96 12.11
N ALA A 287 17.21 10.05 12.36
CA ALA A 287 17.19 10.68 13.68
C ALA A 287 16.58 9.76 14.77
N ASP A 288 15.57 8.97 14.40
CA ASP A 288 14.76 8.20 15.34
C ASP A 288 15.21 6.73 15.50
N ASP A 289 15.66 6.09 14.41
CA ASP A 289 15.89 4.64 14.35
C ASP A 289 17.38 4.27 14.17
N GLY A 290 18.29 5.26 14.18
CA GLY A 290 19.73 5.03 14.01
C GLY A 290 20.12 4.61 12.58
N ASP A 291 21.21 3.84 12.48
CA ASP A 291 21.78 3.38 11.21
C ASP A 291 21.02 2.18 10.64
N GLN A 292 20.59 2.31 9.39
CA GLN A 292 19.78 1.34 8.67
C GLN A 292 20.40 1.02 7.31
N THR A 293 20.21 -0.23 6.87
CA THR A 293 20.63 -0.67 5.53
C THR A 293 19.42 -0.74 4.61
N TRP A 294 19.53 -0.15 3.42
CA TRP A 294 18.46 -0.14 2.42
C TRP A 294 18.95 -0.64 1.06
N ALA A 295 18.12 -1.40 0.36
CA ALA A 295 18.32 -1.77 -1.04
C ALA A 295 17.48 -0.88 -1.95
N LEU A 296 18.14 -0.13 -2.84
CA LEU A 296 17.51 0.75 -3.81
C LEU A 296 17.86 0.31 -5.25
N PRO A 297 16.91 -0.20 -6.02
CA PRO A 297 17.09 -0.40 -7.46
C PRO A 297 17.33 0.93 -8.18
N LEU A 298 18.38 0.98 -8.99
CA LEU A 298 18.73 2.14 -9.81
C LEU A 298 19.06 1.69 -11.23
N ALA A 299 18.60 2.46 -12.21
CA ALA A 299 19.01 2.31 -13.61
C ALA A 299 19.38 3.66 -14.23
N PHE A 300 20.15 3.61 -15.31
CA PHE A 300 20.54 4.80 -16.06
C PHE A 300 20.08 4.69 -17.51
N ALA A 301 19.41 5.73 -18.00
CA ALA A 301 18.93 5.81 -19.38
C ALA A 301 19.38 7.11 -20.05
N THR A 302 19.62 7.08 -21.36
CA THR A 302 19.97 8.25 -22.20
C THR A 302 19.07 8.33 -23.43
N GLY A 303 19.06 9.48 -24.10
CA GLY A 303 18.33 9.67 -25.36
C GLY A 303 16.83 9.36 -25.27
N ASP A 304 16.29 8.58 -26.20
CA ASP A 304 14.86 8.23 -26.25
C ASP A 304 14.40 7.48 -24.99
N ALA A 305 15.24 6.61 -24.43
CA ALA A 305 14.93 5.88 -23.21
C ALA A 305 14.78 6.81 -21.99
N ALA A 306 15.56 7.90 -21.92
CA ALA A 306 15.39 8.93 -20.91
C ALA A 306 14.06 9.70 -21.10
N GLY A 307 13.62 9.89 -22.34
CA GLY A 307 12.32 10.46 -22.67
C GLY A 307 11.16 9.60 -22.18
N GLU A 308 11.24 8.27 -22.37
CA GLU A 308 10.24 7.32 -21.87
C GLU A 308 10.08 7.36 -20.35
N VAL A 309 11.20 7.38 -19.62
CA VAL A 309 11.21 7.46 -18.14
C VAL A 309 10.43 8.69 -17.65
N ARG A 310 10.64 9.84 -18.31
CA ARG A 310 9.94 11.10 -18.01
C ARG A 310 8.45 11.01 -18.35
N ALA A 311 8.11 10.46 -19.51
CA ALA A 311 6.71 10.32 -19.95
C ALA A 311 5.89 9.38 -19.05
N GLN A 312 6.52 8.33 -18.52
CA GLN A 312 5.91 7.36 -17.61
C GLN A 312 5.90 7.82 -16.15
N HIS A 313 6.43 9.00 -15.85
CA HIS A 313 6.50 9.57 -14.49
C HIS A 313 7.17 8.61 -13.47
N LEU A 314 8.23 7.91 -13.90
CA LEU A 314 8.98 7.03 -13.00
C LEU A 314 9.74 7.83 -11.94
N PRO A 315 10.02 7.26 -10.75
CA PRO A 315 10.78 7.96 -9.73
C PRO A 315 12.21 8.28 -10.19
N VAL A 316 12.51 9.57 -10.40
CA VAL A 316 13.83 10.04 -10.84
C VAL A 316 14.68 10.49 -9.66
N LEU A 317 15.88 9.90 -9.56
CA LEU A 317 16.94 10.31 -8.63
C LEU A 317 17.58 11.62 -9.08
N ALA A 318 18.05 11.67 -10.33
CA ALA A 318 18.74 12.84 -10.89
C ALA A 318 18.67 12.89 -12.43
N HIS A 319 18.72 14.10 -12.97
CA HIS A 319 19.00 14.34 -14.39
C HIS A 319 20.51 14.48 -14.59
N VAL A 320 21.07 13.79 -15.58
CA VAL A 320 22.49 13.80 -15.87
C VAL A 320 22.73 14.54 -17.18
N ALA A 321 23.58 15.57 -17.15
CA ALA A 321 24.05 16.24 -18.36
C ALA A 321 25.46 15.74 -18.68
N LEU A 322 25.64 15.21 -19.89
CA LEU A 322 26.88 14.65 -20.40
C LEU A 322 27.66 15.72 -21.18
N ALA A 323 29.00 15.66 -21.17
CA ALA A 323 29.85 16.66 -21.83
C ALA A 323 29.70 16.70 -23.36
N ASP A 324 29.19 15.63 -23.97
CA ASP A 324 28.87 15.55 -25.40
C ASP A 324 27.54 16.25 -25.77
N GLY A 325 26.87 16.86 -24.79
CA GLY A 325 25.56 17.49 -24.94
C GLY A 325 24.39 16.51 -24.78
N GLY A 326 24.65 15.24 -24.51
CA GLY A 326 23.63 14.24 -24.22
C GLY A 326 22.93 14.46 -22.87
N GLU A 327 21.68 14.05 -22.78
CA GLU A 327 20.94 13.99 -21.52
C GLU A 327 20.68 12.55 -21.10
N GLY A 328 20.86 12.29 -19.80
CA GLY A 328 20.54 11.04 -19.14
C GLY A 328 19.69 11.23 -17.90
N VAL A 329 19.17 10.13 -17.37
CA VAL A 329 18.34 10.08 -16.17
C VAL A 329 18.73 8.86 -15.34
N VAL A 330 18.98 9.07 -14.05
CA VAL A 330 19.08 7.99 -13.06
C VAL A 330 17.73 7.85 -12.36
N TYR A 331 17.15 6.66 -12.36
CA TYR A 331 15.78 6.42 -11.91
C TYR A 331 15.62 5.05 -11.25
N ASP A 332 14.49 4.84 -10.57
CA ASP A 332 14.10 3.54 -10.00
C ASP A 332 13.41 2.67 -11.08
N PRO A 333 14.00 1.53 -11.50
CA PRO A 333 13.49 0.72 -12.61
C PRO A 333 12.50 -0.36 -12.16
N THR A 334 12.02 -0.35 -10.92
CA THR A 334 11.18 -1.44 -10.36
C THR A 334 9.91 -1.75 -11.16
N SER A 335 9.35 -0.78 -11.88
CA SER A 335 8.19 -0.98 -12.77
C SER A 335 8.56 -1.34 -14.21
N ARG A 336 9.86 -1.40 -14.56
CA ARG A 336 10.33 -1.71 -15.91
C ARG A 336 10.37 -3.22 -16.14
N PRO A 337 9.72 -3.74 -17.20
CA PRO A 337 9.74 -5.17 -17.51
C PRO A 337 11.16 -5.75 -17.67
N ARG A 338 12.09 -4.97 -18.25
CA ARG A 338 13.49 -5.40 -18.44
C ARG A 338 14.18 -5.71 -17.10
N PHE A 339 14.02 -4.83 -16.11
CA PHE A 339 14.62 -5.02 -14.79
C PHE A 339 14.04 -6.23 -14.07
N VAL A 340 12.71 -6.40 -14.12
CA VAL A 340 12.02 -7.55 -13.52
C VAL A 340 12.49 -8.87 -14.17
N ARG A 341 12.63 -8.90 -15.50
CA ARG A 341 13.17 -10.07 -16.22
C ARG A 341 14.60 -10.39 -15.82
N ALA A 342 15.44 -9.38 -15.59
CA ALA A 342 16.82 -9.60 -15.13
C ALA A 342 16.87 -10.23 -13.72
N LEU A 343 15.99 -9.81 -12.80
CA LEU A 343 15.86 -10.45 -11.49
C LEU A 343 15.39 -11.92 -11.61
N LEU A 344 14.39 -12.18 -12.45
CA LEU A 344 13.90 -13.55 -12.67
C LEU A 344 14.95 -14.45 -13.31
N ALA A 345 15.71 -13.93 -14.28
CA ALA A 345 16.81 -14.66 -14.90
C ALA A 345 17.94 -14.96 -13.91
N LEU A 346 18.20 -14.06 -12.96
CA LEU A 346 19.17 -14.29 -11.89
C LEU A 346 18.74 -15.44 -10.99
N ILE A 347 17.45 -15.50 -10.61
CA ILE A 347 16.89 -16.62 -9.82
C ILE A 347 16.94 -17.92 -10.61
N ALA A 348 16.45 -17.93 -11.86
CA ALA A 348 16.39 -19.14 -12.68
C ALA A 348 17.76 -19.79 -12.93
N GLY A 349 18.84 -19.00 -12.87
CA GLY A 349 20.21 -19.49 -13.01
C GLY A 349 20.95 -19.74 -11.70
N ASP A 350 20.28 -19.63 -10.54
CA ASP A 350 20.90 -19.61 -9.19
C ASP A 350 22.13 -18.70 -9.14
N GLY A 351 21.98 -17.53 -9.79
CA GLY A 351 23.09 -16.65 -10.12
C GLY A 351 23.61 -15.89 -8.91
N THR A 352 24.91 -15.58 -8.96
CA THR A 352 25.56 -14.68 -8.00
C THR A 352 26.12 -13.47 -8.73
N ARG A 353 25.89 -12.27 -8.18
CA ARG A 353 26.48 -11.00 -8.64
C ARG A 353 27.27 -10.38 -7.51
N THR A 354 28.53 -10.07 -7.77
CA THR A 354 29.46 -9.56 -6.74
C THR A 354 29.53 -8.04 -6.80
N GLY A 355 29.29 -7.38 -5.66
CA GLY A 355 29.59 -5.98 -5.44
C GLY A 355 31.01 -5.78 -4.92
N ARG A 356 31.28 -4.61 -4.35
CA ARG A 356 32.57 -4.33 -3.68
C ARG A 356 32.62 -4.86 -2.26
N HIS A 357 31.50 -4.80 -1.53
CA HIS A 357 31.42 -5.09 -0.10
C HIS A 357 30.45 -6.23 0.23
N GLY A 358 29.85 -6.85 -0.78
CA GLY A 358 28.95 -7.98 -0.65
C GLY A 358 28.63 -8.60 -2.00
N ARG A 359 27.61 -9.45 -2.01
CA ARG A 359 27.12 -10.11 -3.22
C ARG A 359 25.61 -10.31 -3.15
N LEU A 360 24.94 -10.20 -4.29
CA LEU A 360 23.59 -10.72 -4.45
C LEU A 360 23.69 -12.20 -4.81
N VAL A 361 22.98 -13.03 -4.06
CA VAL A 361 22.87 -14.46 -4.30
C VAL A 361 21.41 -14.77 -4.55
N ALA A 362 21.11 -15.41 -5.66
CA ALA A 362 19.77 -15.86 -6.00
C ALA A 362 19.66 -17.37 -5.87
N HIS A 363 18.52 -17.83 -5.39
CA HIS A 363 18.20 -19.24 -5.23
C HIS A 363 16.79 -19.51 -5.72
N THR A 364 16.64 -20.56 -6.54
CA THR A 364 15.36 -21.11 -6.95
C THR A 364 14.74 -21.89 -5.80
N GLY A 365 13.43 -21.73 -5.60
CA GLY A 365 12.68 -22.42 -4.56
C GLY A 365 11.97 -23.67 -5.10
N GLY A 366 12.16 -24.81 -4.43
CA GLY A 366 11.48 -26.09 -4.73
C GLY A 366 12.02 -26.85 -5.96
N ASP A 367 11.53 -28.08 -6.14
CA ASP A 367 11.97 -28.99 -7.23
C ASP A 367 11.39 -28.63 -8.62
N ASP A 368 10.30 -27.87 -8.66
CA ASP A 368 9.56 -27.57 -9.90
C ASP A 368 10.12 -26.36 -10.69
N GLY A 369 11.12 -25.66 -10.14
CA GLY A 369 11.74 -24.49 -10.76
C GLY A 369 10.78 -23.30 -10.97
N LEU A 370 11.28 -22.22 -11.57
CA LEU A 370 10.44 -21.09 -12.00
C LEU A 370 9.54 -21.55 -13.18
N PRO A 371 8.19 -21.55 -13.05
CA PRO A 371 7.28 -21.94 -14.13
C PRO A 371 7.30 -20.97 -15.32
N CYS A 372 7.96 -19.81 -15.19
CA CYS A 372 8.10 -18.84 -16.26
C CYS A 372 9.25 -19.24 -17.20
N ALA A 373 8.91 -19.85 -18.33
CA ALA A 373 9.78 -19.74 -19.49
C ALA A 373 9.97 -18.24 -19.79
N LEU A 374 11.21 -17.76 -19.73
CA LEU A 374 11.61 -16.36 -19.96
C LEU A 374 11.18 -15.80 -21.35
N ASP A 375 10.60 -16.64 -22.21
CA ASP A 375 10.23 -16.35 -23.60
C ASP A 375 8.74 -16.01 -23.82
N VAL A 376 7.87 -16.14 -22.82
CA VAL A 376 6.45 -15.73 -22.93
C VAL A 376 6.13 -14.84 -21.74
N ASP A 377 5.83 -13.55 -22.01
CA ASP A 377 5.50 -12.53 -20.99
C ASP A 377 4.62 -13.12 -19.88
N PRO A 378 5.19 -13.47 -18.71
CA PRO A 378 4.38 -13.90 -17.59
C PRO A 378 3.73 -12.66 -16.99
N TRP A 379 2.53 -12.85 -16.45
CA TRP A 379 1.86 -11.86 -15.64
C TRP A 379 2.68 -11.70 -14.34
N VAL A 380 3.66 -10.79 -14.33
CA VAL A 380 4.51 -10.52 -13.17
C VAL A 380 3.98 -9.30 -12.43
N ARG A 381 3.55 -9.49 -11.18
CA ARG A 381 3.16 -8.37 -10.32
C ARG A 381 4.32 -7.99 -9.40
N VAL A 382 4.77 -6.74 -9.48
CA VAL A 382 5.81 -6.20 -8.60
C VAL A 382 5.17 -5.50 -7.40
N THR A 383 5.58 -5.89 -6.19
CA THR A 383 5.17 -5.23 -4.95
C THR A 383 6.40 -4.77 -4.17
N GLN A 384 6.32 -3.63 -3.49
CA GLN A 384 7.42 -3.07 -2.69
C GLN A 384 7.06 -3.14 -1.20
N ALA A 385 8.01 -3.53 -0.36
CA ALA A 385 7.82 -3.63 1.09
C ALA A 385 9.00 -3.04 1.88
N ASP A 386 8.69 -2.33 2.96
CA ASP A 386 9.65 -1.58 3.76
C ASP A 386 10.29 -2.38 4.90
N VAL A 387 9.85 -3.61 5.14
CA VAL A 387 10.45 -4.58 6.06
C VAL A 387 10.14 -5.96 5.48
N PRO A 388 11.00 -6.99 5.65
CA PRO A 388 10.65 -8.39 5.36
C PRO A 388 9.48 -8.97 6.22
N ALA A 389 8.70 -8.10 6.85
CA ALA A 389 7.51 -8.39 7.65
C ALA A 389 6.25 -7.61 7.21
N THR A 390 6.29 -6.86 6.08
CA THR A 390 5.18 -5.96 5.69
C THR A 390 4.46 -6.42 4.41
N ARG A 391 3.13 -6.55 4.56
CA ARG A 391 2.07 -6.88 3.59
C ARG A 391 2.36 -6.50 2.13
N LEU A 392 2.17 -7.45 1.21
CA LEU A 392 1.96 -7.10 -0.20
C LEU A 392 0.66 -6.29 -0.34
N ALA A 393 0.77 -5.08 -0.91
CA ALA A 393 -0.39 -4.37 -1.43
C ALA A 393 -0.92 -5.11 -2.69
N ALA A 394 -2.05 -5.81 -2.55
CA ALA A 394 -2.79 -6.31 -3.71
C ALA A 394 -3.33 -5.12 -4.53
N HIS A 395 -2.70 -4.82 -5.67
CA HIS A 395 -3.18 -3.84 -6.64
C HIS A 395 -3.67 -4.54 -7.91
N GLY A 396 -4.94 -4.28 -8.28
CA GLY A 396 -5.55 -4.50 -9.60
C GLY A 396 -5.59 -5.96 -10.09
N ALA A 397 -6.75 -6.60 -9.98
CA ALA A 397 -7.04 -7.81 -10.74
C ALA A 397 -7.31 -7.40 -12.20
N GLY A 398 -6.37 -7.71 -13.10
CA GLY A 398 -6.67 -7.85 -14.52
C GLY A 398 -7.01 -9.32 -14.78
N GLU A 399 -8.08 -9.58 -15.51
CA GLU A 399 -8.49 -10.94 -15.90
C GLU A 399 -7.37 -11.59 -16.74
N GLY A 400 -6.68 -12.57 -16.16
CA GLY A 400 -5.88 -13.54 -16.90
C GLY A 400 -6.73 -14.76 -17.21
N GLU A 401 -6.66 -15.26 -18.45
CA GLU A 401 -7.25 -16.53 -18.84
C GLU A 401 -6.85 -17.64 -17.85
N ALA A 402 -7.85 -18.33 -17.31
CA ALA A 402 -7.67 -19.47 -16.44
C ALA A 402 -6.77 -20.53 -17.12
N GLY A 403 -5.53 -20.68 -16.61
CA GLY A 403 -4.63 -21.75 -17.03
C GLY A 403 -3.17 -21.37 -17.32
N ARG A 404 -2.78 -20.08 -17.33
CA ARG A 404 -1.36 -19.68 -17.45
C ARG A 404 -0.77 -19.34 -16.08
N GLY A 405 0.29 -20.03 -15.67
CA GLY A 405 0.99 -19.78 -14.40
C GLY A 405 1.70 -18.41 -14.40
N GLY A 406 1.30 -17.52 -13.50
CA GLY A 406 1.98 -16.23 -13.25
C GLY A 406 2.86 -16.27 -11.99
N CYS A 407 3.57 -15.18 -11.71
CA CYS A 407 4.33 -15.03 -10.46
C CYS A 407 4.21 -13.60 -9.89
N ASP A 408 4.26 -13.50 -8.57
CA ASP A 408 4.32 -12.22 -7.87
C ASP A 408 5.76 -12.04 -7.33
N ILE A 409 6.38 -10.89 -7.59
CA ILE A 409 7.69 -10.51 -7.07
C ILE A 409 7.54 -9.41 -6.03
N VAL A 410 8.12 -9.63 -4.86
CA VAL A 410 8.22 -8.65 -3.78
C VAL A 410 9.64 -8.16 -3.71
N ILE A 411 9.85 -6.85 -3.75
CA ILE A 411 11.16 -6.21 -3.55
C ILE A 411 11.16 -5.55 -2.17
N TYR A 412 12.07 -5.99 -1.32
CA TYR A 412 12.27 -5.45 0.03
C TYR A 412 13.30 -4.32 -0.04
N ARG A 413 12.94 -3.15 0.49
CA ARG A 413 13.79 -1.96 0.46
C ARG A 413 14.59 -1.75 1.72
N ARG A 414 14.10 -2.10 2.91
CA ARG A 414 14.88 -2.09 4.16
C ARG A 414 15.41 -3.48 4.43
N LEU A 415 16.71 -3.58 4.63
CA LEU A 415 17.38 -4.82 5.01
C LEU A 415 17.58 -4.84 6.54
N GLY A 416 17.53 -6.03 7.13
CA GLY A 416 17.60 -6.19 8.58
C GLY A 416 18.42 -7.41 8.99
N THR A 417 19.15 -7.27 10.08
CA THR A 417 20.00 -8.32 10.65
C THR A 417 19.12 -9.40 11.30
N GLY A 418 18.87 -10.51 10.62
CA GLY A 418 18.12 -11.62 11.23
C GLY A 418 17.48 -12.67 10.32
N GLY A 419 17.69 -12.64 9.00
CA GLY A 419 16.87 -13.42 8.08
C GLY A 419 15.49 -12.79 7.93
N GLY A 420 14.91 -12.85 6.73
CA GLY A 420 13.61 -12.23 6.50
C GLY A 420 12.51 -13.22 6.84
N PRO A 421 11.69 -12.98 7.88
CA PRO A 421 10.68 -13.95 8.31
C PRO A 421 9.71 -14.31 7.19
N ALA A 422 9.38 -13.40 6.27
CA ALA A 422 8.54 -13.72 5.12
C ALA A 422 9.20 -14.64 4.07
N ALA A 423 10.52 -14.58 3.91
CA ALA A 423 11.27 -15.47 3.01
C ALA A 423 11.46 -16.85 3.65
N ASP A 424 11.86 -16.87 4.93
CA ASP A 424 12.14 -18.11 5.67
C ASP A 424 10.84 -18.92 5.93
N LEU A 425 9.74 -18.24 6.31
CA LEU A 425 8.42 -18.87 6.46
C LEU A 425 7.86 -19.32 5.12
N GLY A 426 8.09 -18.56 4.05
CA GLY A 426 7.67 -18.92 2.69
C GLY A 426 8.33 -20.20 2.23
N GLU A 427 9.65 -20.31 2.41
CA GLU A 427 10.43 -21.50 2.11
C GLU A 427 9.99 -22.70 2.96
N ALA A 428 9.87 -22.53 4.28
CA ALA A 428 9.44 -23.59 5.18
C ALA A 428 8.01 -24.09 4.88
N ALA A 429 7.08 -23.19 4.57
CA ALA A 429 5.71 -23.54 4.20
C ALA A 429 5.63 -24.26 2.85
N THR A 430 6.49 -23.86 1.89
CA THR A 430 6.62 -24.52 0.59
C THR A 430 7.16 -25.93 0.77
N ALA A 431 8.24 -26.10 1.54
CA ALA A 431 8.81 -27.41 1.85
C ALA A 431 7.84 -28.33 2.60
N ALA A 432 7.00 -27.77 3.47
CA ALA A 432 5.97 -28.50 4.21
C ALA A 432 4.70 -28.81 3.38
N GLY A 433 4.61 -28.33 2.13
CA GLY A 433 3.47 -28.58 1.24
C GLY A 433 2.16 -27.94 1.73
N VAL A 434 2.24 -26.81 2.44
CA VAL A 434 1.06 -26.13 3.00
C VAL A 434 0.25 -25.50 1.86
N GLY A 435 -0.82 -26.17 1.41
CA GLY A 435 -1.64 -25.75 0.26
C GLY A 435 -2.41 -24.42 0.40
N LEU A 436 -2.24 -23.71 1.51
CA LEU A 436 -2.77 -22.37 1.76
C LEU A 436 -1.72 -21.27 1.58
N VAL A 437 -0.44 -21.59 1.38
CA VAL A 437 0.63 -20.62 1.14
C VAL A 437 1.07 -20.71 -0.33
N PRO A 438 1.11 -19.59 -1.08
CA PRO A 438 1.69 -19.59 -2.41
C PRO A 438 3.13 -20.11 -2.36
N PRO A 439 3.49 -21.12 -3.16
CA PRO A 439 4.83 -21.66 -3.14
C PRO A 439 5.85 -20.56 -3.50
N GLN A 440 6.91 -20.47 -2.70
CA GLN A 440 8.04 -19.60 -2.97
C GLN A 440 8.87 -20.20 -4.11
N LEU A 441 8.93 -19.49 -5.24
CA LEU A 441 9.61 -19.90 -6.46
C LEU A 441 11.07 -19.48 -6.48
N GLY A 442 11.45 -18.50 -5.66
CA GLY A 442 12.85 -18.14 -5.45
C GLY A 442 13.05 -16.87 -4.64
N VAL A 443 14.30 -16.60 -4.31
CA VAL A 443 14.73 -15.48 -3.48
C VAL A 443 16.03 -14.90 -4.02
N ILE A 444 16.19 -13.59 -3.93
CA ILE A 444 17.45 -12.88 -4.10
C ILE A 444 17.77 -12.26 -2.74
N GLY A 445 18.91 -12.65 -2.17
CA GLY A 445 19.42 -12.08 -0.93
C GLY A 445 20.74 -11.34 -1.15
N TRP A 446 20.96 -10.26 -0.41
CA TRP A 446 22.26 -9.61 -0.31
C TRP A 446 23.04 -10.18 0.86
N VAL A 447 24.27 -10.61 0.60
CA VAL A 447 25.20 -11.16 1.59
C VAL A 447 26.34 -10.15 1.78
N PRO A 448 26.43 -9.45 2.92
CA PRO A 448 27.61 -8.65 3.27
C PRO A 448 28.87 -9.53 3.30
N ALA A 449 30.03 -8.97 2.94
CA ALA A 449 31.30 -9.71 2.97
C ALA A 449 31.66 -10.26 4.37
N ASP A 450 31.26 -9.54 5.43
CA ASP A 450 31.58 -9.86 6.81
C ASP A 450 30.44 -10.56 7.58
N ALA A 451 29.33 -10.90 6.92
CA ALA A 451 28.16 -11.50 7.55
C ALA A 451 27.84 -12.90 7.00
N PRO A 452 27.35 -13.83 7.83
CA PRO A 452 27.12 -15.20 7.42
C PRO A 452 25.78 -15.44 6.69
N ALA A 453 24.83 -14.50 6.78
CA ALA A 453 23.45 -14.69 6.32
C ALA A 453 23.08 -13.70 5.22
N ALA A 454 22.25 -14.17 4.28
CA ALA A 454 21.68 -13.35 3.22
C ALA A 454 20.46 -12.58 3.74
N GLU A 455 20.40 -11.28 3.48
CA GLU A 455 19.25 -10.43 3.75
C GLU A 455 18.38 -10.35 2.49
N PRO A 456 17.09 -10.72 2.53
CA PRO A 456 16.29 -10.80 1.31
C PRO A 456 16.04 -9.43 0.71
N VAL A 457 16.37 -9.30 -0.57
CA VAL A 457 16.13 -8.11 -1.41
C VAL A 457 14.93 -8.33 -2.32
N ALA A 458 14.73 -9.55 -2.83
CA ALA A 458 13.53 -9.88 -3.58
C ALA A 458 13.07 -11.32 -3.33
N VAL A 459 11.76 -11.56 -3.33
CA VAL A 459 11.16 -12.90 -3.24
C VAL A 459 10.13 -13.07 -4.35
N VAL A 460 10.16 -14.21 -5.03
CA VAL A 460 9.23 -14.58 -6.09
C VAL A 460 8.34 -15.71 -5.59
N ARG A 461 7.03 -15.55 -5.76
CA ARG A 461 6.02 -16.54 -5.36
C ARG A 461 5.12 -16.88 -6.54
N ALA A 462 4.57 -18.08 -6.56
CA ALA A 462 3.60 -18.44 -7.59
C ALA A 462 2.34 -17.58 -7.45
N HIS A 463 1.84 -17.08 -8.57
CA HIS A 463 0.60 -16.32 -8.55
C HIS A 463 -0.57 -17.28 -8.30
N VAL A 464 -1.33 -17.07 -7.23
CA VAL A 464 -2.53 -17.85 -6.96
C VAL A 464 -3.73 -17.09 -7.51
N GLY A 465 -4.21 -17.50 -8.68
CA GLY A 465 -5.39 -16.90 -9.30
C GLY A 465 -6.66 -17.22 -8.50
N GLY A 466 -7.38 -16.18 -8.08
CA GLY A 466 -8.83 -16.10 -7.80
C GLY A 466 -9.55 -17.10 -6.87
N GLY A 467 -8.94 -18.22 -6.48
CA GLY A 467 -9.58 -19.29 -5.70
C GLY A 467 -9.62 -19.03 -4.20
N ALA A 468 -10.38 -19.87 -3.46
CA ALA A 468 -10.51 -19.80 -2.01
C ALA A 468 -9.15 -19.87 -1.26
N SER A 469 -8.17 -20.59 -1.81
CA SER A 469 -6.80 -20.67 -1.26
C SER A 469 -5.99 -19.38 -1.44
N ALA A 470 -6.11 -18.71 -2.59
CA ALA A 470 -5.50 -17.39 -2.83
C ALA A 470 -6.05 -16.32 -1.87
N ARG A 471 -7.36 -16.40 -1.59
CA ARG A 471 -8.10 -15.42 -0.80
C ARG A 471 -7.92 -15.62 0.71
N ALA A 472 -7.68 -16.85 1.17
CA ALA A 472 -7.30 -17.15 2.55
C ALA A 472 -5.91 -16.59 2.88
N TRP A 473 -4.94 -16.75 1.98
CA TRP A 473 -3.58 -16.30 2.24
C TRP A 473 -3.42 -14.77 2.30
N ALA A 474 -4.07 -14.03 1.41
CA ALA A 474 -4.09 -12.56 1.46
C ALA A 474 -4.75 -12.01 2.76
N HIS A 475 -5.54 -12.84 3.44
CA HIS A 475 -6.21 -12.54 4.70
C HIS A 475 -5.38 -13.02 5.93
N ASP A 476 -4.62 -14.11 5.79
CA ASP A 476 -3.83 -14.74 6.87
C ASP A 476 -2.40 -14.17 7.01
N GLU A 477 -1.78 -13.62 5.96
CA GLU A 477 -0.52 -12.86 6.11
C GLU A 477 -0.75 -11.61 7.00
N ALA A 478 -1.99 -11.09 7.08
CA ALA A 478 -2.34 -10.02 8.00
C ALA A 478 -2.53 -10.47 9.46
N LEU A 479 -2.70 -11.78 9.71
CA LEU A 479 -2.90 -12.38 11.04
C LEU A 479 -1.64 -13.02 11.60
N LEU A 480 -0.72 -13.50 10.75
CA LEU A 480 0.55 -14.12 11.18
C LEU A 480 1.60 -13.09 11.67
N PHE A 481 1.41 -11.80 11.37
CA PHE A 481 2.27 -10.69 11.82
C PHE A 481 1.62 -9.82 12.92
N LEU A 482 0.48 -10.25 13.47
CA LEU A 482 -0.08 -9.81 14.76
C LEU A 482 0.28 -10.83 15.83
#